data_AF-A0A7S1F8P1-F1
#
_entry.id   AF-A0A7S1F8P1-F1
#
_cell.length_a   1.000
_cell.length_b   1.000
_cell.length_c   1.000
_cell.angle_alpha   90.00
_cell.angle_beta   90.00
_cell.angle_gamma   90.00
#
_symmetry.space_group_name_H-M   'P 1'
#
loop_
_entity.id
_entity.type
_entity.pdbx_description
1 polymer ?
#
loop_
_entity_poly.entity_id
_entity_poly.type
_entity_poly.pdbx_seq_one_letter_code
_entity_poly.pdbx_strand_id
1 'polypeptide(L)'
;IFNGMSKCGDTITQKEFMAQVDREDMKLFCALIGLHYPDGETLFRLLDVDGSGQLGIDEFVVGFIRLKGGAILIDNFILLQELTSIVKQTMRENSRTLQAVVSVLRFENAGRLASVTETLPESPLAK
;
A
#
# COMPACT_ATOMS: atom_id res chain seq x y z
N ILE A 1 11.75 2.57 24.66
CA ILE A 1 10.31 2.59 25.04
C ILE A 1 9.59 1.36 24.48
N PHE A 2 9.47 1.20 23.15
CA PHE A 2 8.81 0.03 22.52
C PHE A 2 9.26 -1.33 23.09
N ASN A 3 10.56 -1.65 23.03
CA ASN A 3 11.11 -2.92 23.56
C ASN A 3 10.90 -3.09 25.09
N GLY A 4 10.67 -2.00 25.82
CA GLY A 4 10.38 -2.06 27.25
C GLY A 4 8.91 -2.36 27.56
N MET A 5 8.02 -2.18 26.58
CA MET A 5 6.58 -2.45 26.68
C MET A 5 6.21 -3.83 26.11
N SER A 6 6.88 -4.27 25.03
CA SER A 6 6.64 -5.57 24.42
C SER A 6 7.22 -6.72 25.25
N LYS A 7 6.41 -7.73 25.58
CA LYS A 7 6.92 -8.98 26.18
C LYS A 7 7.37 -9.99 25.14
N CYS A 8 6.79 -9.96 23.95
CA CYS A 8 7.04 -10.91 22.87
C CYS A 8 8.09 -10.41 21.84
N GLY A 9 8.51 -9.14 21.93
CA GLY A 9 9.52 -8.52 21.09
C GLY A 9 8.97 -7.88 19.81
N ASP A 10 8.00 -8.53 19.15
CA ASP A 10 7.55 -8.10 17.82
C ASP A 10 6.32 -7.18 17.84
N THR A 11 5.45 -7.31 18.84
CA THR A 11 4.21 -6.52 18.96
C THR A 11 3.92 -6.13 20.41
N ILE A 12 3.09 -5.10 20.60
CA ILE A 12 2.56 -4.68 21.90
C ILE A 12 1.04 -4.85 21.89
N THR A 13 0.51 -5.72 22.74
CA THR A 13 -0.94 -5.87 22.92
C THR A 13 -1.54 -4.70 23.69
N GLN A 14 -2.85 -4.47 23.54
CA GLN A 14 -3.56 -3.43 24.30
C GLN A 14 -3.32 -3.53 25.82
N LYS A 15 -3.31 -4.75 26.37
CA LYS A 15 -3.07 -4.97 27.80
C LYS A 15 -1.66 -4.56 28.23
N GLU A 16 -0.65 -4.88 27.41
CA GLU A 16 0.73 -4.50 27.67
C GLU A 16 0.93 -3.00 27.57
N PHE A 17 0.31 -2.37 26.58
CA PHE A 17 0.33 -0.93 26.42
C PHE A 17 -0.30 -0.22 27.63
N MET A 18 -1.52 -0.61 28.04
CA MET A 18 -2.20 0.00 29.19
C MET A 18 -1.43 -0.20 30.51
N ALA A 19 -0.73 -1.32 30.68
CA ALA A 19 0.08 -1.55 31.87
C ALA A 19 1.31 -0.64 31.95
N GLN A 20 1.77 -0.09 30.82
CA GLN A 20 3.05 0.61 30.72
C GLN A 20 2.92 2.07 30.27
N VAL A 21 1.76 2.47 29.74
CA VAL A 21 1.52 3.83 29.23
C VAL A 21 1.70 4.89 30.34
N ASP A 22 1.38 4.54 31.59
CA ASP A 22 1.48 5.42 32.75
C ASP A 22 2.90 5.60 33.30
N ARG A 23 3.89 4.90 32.75
CA ARG A 23 5.28 5.05 33.17
C ARG A 23 5.80 6.45 32.87
N GLU A 24 6.70 6.91 33.73
CA GLU A 24 7.26 8.26 33.66
C GLU A 24 8.05 8.50 32.37
N ASP A 25 8.78 7.50 31.86
CA ASP A 25 9.49 7.58 30.59
C ASP A 25 8.54 7.75 29.38
N MET A 26 7.36 7.14 29.43
CA MET A 26 6.34 7.30 28.40
C MET A 26 5.69 8.69 28.47
N LYS A 27 5.37 9.16 29.69
CA LYS A 27 4.81 10.52 29.91
C LYS A 27 5.77 11.61 29.45
N LEU A 28 7.06 11.47 29.76
CA LEU A 28 8.11 12.38 29.29
C LEU A 28 8.25 12.35 27.78
N PHE A 29 8.19 11.16 27.16
CA PHE A 29 8.21 11.04 25.71
C PHE A 29 7.03 11.74 25.05
N CYS A 30 5.81 11.51 25.53
CA CYS A 30 4.60 12.20 25.05
C CYS A 30 4.72 13.72 25.21
N ALA A 31 5.18 14.20 26.36
CA ALA A 31 5.41 15.62 26.59
C ALA A 31 6.46 16.23 25.63
N LEU A 32 7.55 15.49 25.37
CA LEU A 32 8.61 15.91 24.44
C LEU A 32 8.11 16.06 23.00
N ILE A 33 7.16 15.22 22.58
CA ILE A 33 6.52 15.30 21.26
C ILE A 33 5.27 16.19 21.26
N GLY A 34 5.00 16.90 22.34
CA GLY A 34 3.87 17.85 22.43
C GLY A 34 2.50 17.18 22.53
N LEU A 35 2.44 15.90 22.86
CA LEU A 35 1.19 15.19 23.14
C LEU A 35 0.79 15.38 24.60
N HIS A 36 -0.31 16.10 24.80
CA HIS A 36 -1.00 16.09 26.08
C HIS A 36 -1.72 14.75 26.23
N TYR A 37 -1.33 14.01 27.26
CA TYR A 37 -1.69 12.62 27.53
C TYR A 37 -3.20 12.36 27.32
N PRO A 38 -3.61 11.80 26.16
CA PRO A 38 -4.94 11.27 26.02
C PRO A 38 -5.04 10.02 26.90
N ASP A 39 -6.25 9.70 27.35
CA ASP A 39 -6.57 8.42 27.96
C ASP A 39 -5.87 7.27 27.19
N GLY A 40 -5.22 6.35 27.92
CA GLY A 40 -4.34 5.34 27.32
C GLY A 40 -5.05 4.41 26.34
N GLU A 41 -6.34 4.16 26.55
CA GLU A 41 -7.19 3.40 25.63
C GLU A 41 -7.40 4.16 24.32
N THR A 42 -7.67 5.46 24.42
CA THR A 42 -7.80 6.36 23.28
C THR A 42 -6.49 6.48 22.51
N LEU A 43 -5.35 6.59 23.20
CA LEU A 43 -4.04 6.62 22.57
C LEU A 43 -3.75 5.31 21.82
N PHE A 44 -4.06 4.15 22.41
CA PHE A 44 -3.88 2.86 21.75
C PHE A 44 -4.68 2.78 20.45
N ARG A 45 -5.98 3.13 20.49
CA ARG A 45 -6.83 3.18 19.28
C ARG A 45 -6.31 4.13 18.22
N LEU A 46 -5.66 5.22 18.63
CA LEU A 46 -5.05 6.18 17.70
C LEU A 46 -3.73 5.68 17.11
N LEU A 47 -3.09 4.67 17.68
CA LEU A 47 -1.87 4.06 17.16
C LEU A 47 -2.17 2.83 16.29
N ASP A 48 -3.22 2.07 16.63
CA ASP A 48 -3.68 0.86 15.92
C ASP A 48 -4.46 1.24 14.66
N VAL A 49 -3.75 1.41 13.54
CA VAL A 49 -4.34 1.88 12.27
C VAL A 49 -5.03 0.75 11.52
N ASP A 50 -4.49 -0.47 11.63
CA ASP A 50 -5.03 -1.64 10.96
C ASP A 50 -6.18 -2.32 11.74
N GLY A 51 -6.37 -1.95 13.00
CA GLY A 51 -7.43 -2.50 13.87
C GLY A 51 -7.13 -3.92 14.34
N SER A 52 -5.87 -4.34 14.32
CA SER A 52 -5.44 -5.68 14.72
C SER A 52 -5.51 -5.92 16.23
N GLY A 53 -5.64 -4.86 17.03
CA GLY A 53 -5.60 -4.93 18.49
C GLY A 53 -4.19 -5.15 19.06
N GLN A 54 -3.17 -5.04 18.21
CA GLN A 54 -1.76 -5.11 18.56
C GLN A 54 -1.03 -3.95 17.86
N LEU A 55 0.07 -3.49 18.45
CA LEU A 55 0.92 -2.47 17.85
C LEU A 55 2.23 -3.07 17.41
N GLY A 56 2.48 -3.06 16.10
CA GLY A 56 3.81 -3.26 15.56
C GLY A 56 4.73 -2.07 15.84
N ILE A 57 6.04 -2.26 15.64
CA ILE A 57 7.02 -1.17 15.81
C ILE A 57 6.73 0.01 14.87
N ASP A 58 6.30 -0.29 13.65
CA ASP A 58 5.98 0.71 12.63
C ASP A 58 4.78 1.56 13.06
N GLU A 59 3.72 0.93 13.57
CA GLU A 59 2.52 1.62 14.05
C GLU A 59 2.81 2.48 15.27
N PHE A 60 3.65 1.99 16.18
CA PHE A 60 4.09 2.76 17.35
C PHE A 60 4.86 4.01 16.89
N VAL A 61 5.89 3.86 16.06
CA VAL A 61 6.75 4.98 15.64
C VAL A 61 6.00 5.96 14.75
N VAL A 62 5.37 5.47 13.67
CA VAL A 62 4.63 6.30 12.71
C VAL A 62 3.41 6.94 13.38
N GLY A 63 2.73 6.22 14.27
CA GLY A 63 1.60 6.73 15.03
C GLY A 63 1.97 7.92 15.91
N PHE A 64 3.10 7.88 16.63
CA PHE A 64 3.56 9.04 17.40
C PHE A 64 4.03 10.22 16.54
N ILE A 65 4.64 9.96 15.38
CA ILE A 65 4.97 11.03 14.41
C ILE A 65 3.69 11.70 13.89
N ARG A 66 2.62 10.93 13.68
CA ARG A 66 1.29 11.42 13.28
C ARG A 66 0.69 12.33 14.32
N LEU A 67 0.64 11.82 15.55
CA LEU A 67 0.02 12.50 16.68
C LEU A 67 0.74 13.79 17.09
N LYS A 68 2.04 13.91 16.84
CA LYS A 68 2.83 15.14 17.03
C LYS A 68 2.39 16.32 16.13
N GLY A 69 1.47 16.11 15.18
CA GLY A 69 1.07 17.16 14.23
C GLY A 69 1.91 17.17 12.96
N GLY A 70 2.64 16.08 12.68
CA GLY A 70 3.19 15.79 11.35
C GLY A 70 2.12 15.35 10.34
N ALA A 71 0.86 15.75 10.54
CA ALA A 71 -0.29 15.35 9.72
C ALA A 71 -0.02 15.59 8.23
N ILE A 72 0.60 16.72 7.86
CA ILE A 72 0.96 17.01 6.46
C ILE A 72 1.92 15.97 5.87
N LEU A 73 2.92 15.51 6.65
CA LEU A 73 3.90 14.54 6.14
C LEU A 73 3.32 13.12 6.04
N ILE A 74 2.40 12.77 6.93
CA ILE A 74 1.79 11.44 6.97
C ILE A 74 0.59 11.34 6.02
N ASP A 75 -0.24 12.37 5.93
CA ASP A 75 -1.26 12.48 4.89
C ASP A 75 -0.60 12.40 3.52
N ASN A 76 0.54 13.10 3.32
CA ASN A 76 1.32 12.94 2.09
C ASN A 76 1.85 11.52 1.91
N PHE A 77 2.32 10.85 2.96
CA PHE A 77 2.78 9.46 2.85
C PHE A 77 1.64 8.50 2.47
N ILE A 78 0.47 8.63 3.11
CA ILE A 78 -0.74 7.85 2.80
C ILE A 78 -1.20 8.13 1.36
N LEU A 79 -1.26 9.40 0.97
CA LEU A 79 -1.58 9.81 -0.40
C LEU A 79 -0.58 9.23 -1.41
N LEU A 80 0.72 9.22 -1.10
CA LEU A 80 1.75 8.64 -1.97
C LEU A 80 1.61 7.11 -2.08
N GLN A 81 1.22 6.44 -1.00
CA GLN A 81 0.97 5.00 -0.99
C GLN A 81 -0.28 4.63 -1.79
N GLU A 82 -1.37 5.39 -1.64
CA GLU A 82 -2.60 5.24 -2.43
C GLU A 82 -2.32 5.51 -3.91
N LEU A 83 -1.62 6.60 -4.24
CA LEU A 83 -1.20 6.91 -5.61
C LEU A 83 -0.36 5.78 -6.21
N THR A 84 0.61 5.25 -5.47
CA THR A 84 1.44 4.13 -5.93
C THR A 84 0.60 2.88 -6.22
N SER A 85 -0.42 2.63 -5.39
CA SER A 85 -1.32 1.49 -5.55
C SER A 85 -2.23 1.65 -6.77
N ILE A 86 -2.80 2.84 -6.96
CA ILE A 86 -3.62 3.19 -8.13
C ILE A 86 -2.79 3.07 -9.41
N VAL A 87 -1.59 3.66 -9.46
CA VAL A 87 -0.70 3.59 -10.63
C VAL A 87 -0.37 2.13 -10.98
N LYS A 88 -0.04 1.30 -9.99
CA LYS A 88 0.22 -0.13 -10.23
C LYS A 88 -1.00 -0.85 -10.78
N GLN A 89 -2.19 -0.56 -10.27
CA GLN A 89 -3.43 -1.17 -10.75
C GLN A 89 -3.74 -0.74 -12.19
N THR A 90 -3.73 0.57 -12.47
CA THR A 90 -3.97 1.10 -13.82
C THR A 90 -2.96 0.58 -14.83
N MET A 91 -1.68 0.44 -14.45
CA MET A 91 -0.66 -0.13 -15.34
C MET A 91 -0.91 -1.61 -15.66
N ARG A 92 -1.38 -2.39 -14.69
CA ARG A 92 -1.78 -3.80 -14.93
C ARG A 92 -2.99 -3.88 -15.87
N GLU A 93 -3.99 -3.03 -15.66
CA GLU A 93 -5.18 -2.96 -16.51
C GLU A 93 -4.83 -2.51 -17.93
N ASN A 94 -4.04 -1.44 -18.08
CA ASN A 94 -3.54 -0.98 -19.37
C ASN A 94 -2.76 -2.08 -20.11
N SER A 95 -1.89 -2.81 -19.40
CA SER A 95 -1.12 -3.90 -20.01
C SER A 95 -2.03 -5.02 -20.54
N ARG A 96 -3.10 -5.37 -19.82
CA ARG A 96 -4.08 -6.36 -20.28
C ARG A 96 -4.85 -5.87 -21.51
N THR A 97 -5.34 -4.64 -21.48
CA THR A 97 -6.06 -4.04 -22.61
C THR A 97 -5.16 -3.94 -23.84
N LEU A 98 -3.91 -3.52 -23.67
CA LEU A 98 -2.93 -3.48 -24.76
C LEU A 98 -2.67 -4.87 -25.35
N GLN A 99 -2.53 -5.91 -24.51
CA GLN A 99 -2.38 -7.28 -25.00
C GLN A 99 -3.62 -7.76 -25.78
N ALA A 100 -4.82 -7.42 -25.33
CA ALA A 100 -6.06 -7.75 -26.03
C ALA A 100 -6.19 -7.02 -27.38
N VAL A 101 -5.82 -5.74 -27.46
CA VAL A 101 -5.80 -5.00 -28.73
C VAL A 101 -4.79 -5.60 -29.70
N VAL A 102 -3.59 -5.96 -29.20
CA VAL A 102 -2.56 -6.60 -30.02
C VAL A 102 -3.03 -7.96 -30.55
N SER A 103 -3.74 -8.75 -29.75
CA SER A 103 -4.23 -10.06 -30.20
C SER A 103 -5.31 -9.94 -31.28
N VAL A 104 -6.22 -8.97 -31.17
CA VAL A 104 -7.24 -8.69 -32.20
C VAL A 104 -6.59 -8.21 -33.51
N LEU A 105 -5.66 -7.25 -33.43
CA LEU A 105 -4.96 -6.76 -34.62
C LEU A 105 -4.13 -7.87 -35.32
N ARG A 106 -3.52 -8.78 -34.54
CA ARG A 106 -2.83 -9.95 -35.09
C ARG A 106 -3.79 -10.89 -35.82
N PHE A 107 -4.98 -11.12 -35.26
CA PHE A 107 -6.00 -11.97 -35.86
C PHE A 107 -6.54 -11.37 -37.18
N GLU A 108 -6.85 -10.07 -37.19
CA GLU A 108 -7.32 -9.37 -38.40
C GLU A 108 -6.26 -9.34 -39.51
N ASN A 109 -4.99 -9.10 -39.17
CA ASN A 109 -3.92 -9.15 -40.16
C ASN A 109 -3.69 -10.57 -40.71
N ALA A 110 -3.78 -11.61 -39.87
CA ALA A 110 -3.68 -12.99 -40.32
C ALA A 110 -4.82 -13.36 -41.28
N GLY A 111 -6.05 -12.93 -40.99
CA GLY A 111 -7.22 -13.13 -41.86
C GLY A 111 -7.10 -12.40 -43.20
N ARG A 112 -6.56 -11.17 -43.23
CA ARG A 112 -6.30 -10.42 -44.47
C ARG A 112 -5.18 -11.02 -45.32
N LEU A 113 -4.13 -11.58 -44.70
CA LEU A 113 -3.04 -12.23 -45.44
C LEU A 113 -3.51 -13.53 -46.10
N ALA A 114 -4.35 -14.32 -45.41
CA ALA A 114 -4.92 -15.55 -45.95
C ALA A 114 -5.82 -15.31 -47.19
N SER A 115 -6.64 -14.26 -47.18
CA SER A 115 -7.51 -13.93 -48.32
C SER A 115 -6.76 -13.31 -49.51
N VAL A 116 -5.60 -12.69 -49.29
CA VAL A 116 -4.76 -12.14 -50.38
C VAL A 116 -3.98 -13.26 -51.10
N THR A 117 -3.54 -14.30 -50.39
CA THR A 117 -2.84 -15.44 -51.02
C THR A 117 -3.76 -16.32 -51.87
N GLU A 118 -5.06 -16.33 -51.60
CA GLU A 118 -6.06 -17.11 -52.35
C GLU A 118 -6.48 -16.47 -53.68
N THR A 119 -6.11 -15.20 -53.93
CA THR A 119 -6.54 -14.45 -55.13
C THR A 119 -5.46 -14.29 -56.19
N LEU A 120 -4.27 -14.90 -56.03
CA LEU A 120 -3.26 -14.95 -57.09
C LEU A 120 -3.63 -16.07 -58.09
N PRO A 121 -4.07 -15.74 -59.32
CA PRO A 121 -4.31 -16.76 -60.33
C PRO A 121 -2.94 -17.26 -60.80
N GLU A 122 -2.73 -18.58 -60.73
CA GLU A 122 -1.59 -19.20 -61.41
C GLU A 122 -1.62 -18.83 -62.90
N SER A 123 -0.60 -18.11 -63.33
CA SER A 123 -0.37 -17.76 -64.73
C SER A 123 -0.10 -19.05 -65.52
N PRO A 124 -0.90 -19.40 -66.54
CA PRO A 124 -0.66 -20.58 -67.36
C PRO A 124 0.29 -20.21 -68.50
N LEU A 125 1.58 -20.02 -68.20
CA LEU A 125 2.60 -19.78 -69.23
C LEU A 125 3.92 -20.47 -68.88
N ALA A 126 4.01 -21.75 -69.23
CA ALA A 126 5.23 -22.34 -69.78
C ALA A 126 4.84 -23.49 -70.72
N LYS A 127 4.98 -23.20 -72.02
CA LYS A 127 4.91 -24.16 -73.12
C LYS A 127 6.13 -25.07 -73.12
#